data_AF-A0A165FIG6-F1
#
_entry.id   AF-A0A165FIG6-F1
#
_cell.length_a   1.000
_cell.length_b   1.000
_cell.length_c   1.000
_cell.angle_alpha   90.00
_cell.angle_beta   90.00
_cell.angle_gamma   90.00
#
_symmetry.space_group_name_H-M   'P 1'
#
loop_
_entity.id
_entity.type
_entity.pdbx_description
1 polymer ?
#
loop_
_entity_poly.entity_id
_entity_poly.type
_entity_poly.pdbx_seq_one_letter_code
_entity_poly.pdbx_strand_id
1 'polypeptide(L)'
;MPNLTTLDVQDWVFEDLVITDALAVTLTRLTIGMHDSEIRPQQFVQMRAMRSLEYASMTYEETMEGDEAMLYDALCSRDEPMWPHLRTFQIMSLRYRGEGGNDDERDGLLRLLQARNQREEDPDATPDDTAVVTIPIESLTFDSESVPPWIAVQLKSILGEKCYEI
;
A
#
# COMPACT_ATOMS: atom_id res chain seq x y z
N MET A 1 0.62 20.94 -13.26
CA MET A 1 -0.84 21.02 -13.03
C MET A 1 -1.07 21.14 -11.53
N PRO A 2 -1.27 22.35 -10.97
CA PRO A 2 -1.18 22.56 -9.52
C PRO A 2 -2.41 22.12 -8.69
N ASN A 3 -3.48 21.63 -9.32
CA ASN A 3 -4.72 21.24 -8.65
C ASN A 3 -5.13 19.79 -8.94
N LEU A 4 -4.20 18.96 -9.44
CA LEU A 4 -4.51 17.57 -9.74
C LEU A 4 -4.55 16.77 -8.45
N THR A 5 -5.74 16.30 -8.06
CA THR A 5 -5.98 15.52 -6.83
C THR A 5 -6.16 14.04 -7.09
N THR A 6 -6.54 13.67 -8.31
CA THR A 6 -6.82 12.30 -8.72
C THR A 6 -5.96 11.95 -9.93
N LEU A 7 -5.29 10.80 -9.86
CA LEU A 7 -4.50 10.24 -10.94
C LEU A 7 -4.95 8.80 -11.16
N ASP A 8 -5.37 8.52 -12.39
CA ASP A 8 -5.74 7.19 -12.86
C ASP A 8 -4.83 6.87 -14.04
N VAL A 9 -3.95 5.91 -13.87
CA VAL A 9 -2.84 5.64 -14.77
C VAL A 9 -2.56 4.15 -14.87
N GLN A 10 -2.03 3.75 -16.01
CA GLN A 10 -1.35 2.46 -16.13
C GLN A 10 0.12 2.63 -15.75
N ASP A 11 0.73 1.57 -15.26
CA ASP A 11 2.11 1.55 -14.78
C ASP A 11 3.15 1.92 -15.86
N TRP A 12 2.94 1.58 -17.13
CA TRP A 12 3.81 2.00 -18.25
C TRP A 12 3.86 3.53 -18.43
N VAL A 13 2.94 4.29 -17.83
CA VAL A 13 2.97 5.76 -17.83
C VAL A 13 4.01 6.30 -16.83
N PHE A 14 4.45 5.50 -15.85
CA PHE A 14 5.38 5.95 -14.81
C PHE A 14 6.83 6.10 -15.27
N GLU A 15 7.25 5.42 -16.35
CA GLU A 15 8.58 5.63 -16.92
C GLU A 15 8.82 7.10 -17.28
N ASP A 16 7.77 7.78 -17.76
CA ASP A 16 7.81 9.17 -18.19
C ASP A 16 7.21 10.14 -17.15
N LEU A 17 6.64 9.63 -16.05
CA LEU A 17 5.95 10.46 -15.07
C LEU A 17 6.93 11.17 -14.13
N VAL A 18 7.18 12.45 -14.41
CA VAL A 18 7.91 13.32 -13.48
C VAL A 18 6.99 13.75 -12.35
N ILE A 19 7.16 13.13 -11.17
CA ILE A 19 6.47 13.55 -9.95
C ILE A 19 7.12 14.83 -9.44
N THR A 20 6.53 15.95 -9.81
CA THR A 20 6.89 17.26 -9.26
C THR A 20 6.44 17.40 -7.81
N ASP A 21 7.11 18.25 -7.03
CA ASP A 21 6.71 18.56 -5.65
C ASP A 21 5.24 18.99 -5.53
N ALA A 22 4.73 19.72 -6.53
CA ALA A 22 3.32 20.11 -6.58
C ALA A 22 2.39 18.89 -6.66
N LEU A 23 2.71 17.89 -7.48
CA LEU A 23 1.92 16.66 -7.59
C LEU A 23 2.02 15.82 -6.31
N ALA A 24 3.21 15.76 -5.71
CA ALA A 24 3.45 15.03 -4.47
C ALA A 24 2.56 15.53 -3.31
N VAL A 25 2.26 16.83 -3.27
CA VAL A 25 1.44 17.44 -2.21
C VAL A 25 -0.04 17.55 -2.52
N THR A 26 -0.46 17.57 -3.80
CA THR A 26 -1.88 17.72 -4.15
C THR A 26 -2.59 16.41 -4.43
N LEU A 27 -1.86 15.36 -4.80
CA LEU A 27 -2.46 14.09 -5.16
C LEU A 27 -2.96 13.34 -3.92
N THR A 28 -4.28 13.16 -3.85
CA THR A 28 -4.96 12.47 -2.74
C THR A 28 -5.52 11.12 -3.15
N ARG A 29 -5.70 10.87 -4.46
CA ARG A 29 -6.23 9.62 -5.00
C ARG A 29 -5.35 9.09 -6.13
N LEU A 30 -4.89 7.85 -5.98
CA LEU A 30 -4.16 7.10 -7.01
C LEU A 30 -4.91 5.82 -7.38
N THR A 31 -5.09 5.59 -8.67
CA THR A 31 -5.46 4.28 -9.23
C THR A 31 -4.37 3.86 -10.21
N ILE A 32 -3.83 2.66 -10.04
CA ILE A 32 -2.73 2.14 -10.84
C ILE A 32 -2.93 0.67 -11.22
N GLY A 33 -2.74 0.35 -12.50
CA GLY A 33 -2.65 -1.02 -13.00
C GLY A 33 -1.20 -1.42 -13.28
N MET A 34 -0.67 -2.40 -12.57
CA MET A 34 0.71 -2.91 -12.59
C MET A 34 0.84 -4.06 -13.60
N HIS A 35 1.35 -3.77 -14.79
CA HIS A 35 1.55 -4.70 -15.91
C HIS A 35 2.99 -5.20 -15.99
N ASP A 36 3.97 -4.29 -15.95
CA ASP A 36 5.37 -4.58 -16.16
C ASP A 36 6.09 -4.77 -14.81
N SER A 37 6.63 -5.97 -14.62
CA SER A 37 7.36 -6.33 -13.40
C SER A 37 8.79 -5.79 -13.38
N GLU A 38 9.41 -5.51 -14.54
CA GLU A 38 10.81 -5.11 -14.62
C GLU A 38 11.04 -3.68 -14.12
N ILE A 39 10.07 -2.79 -14.33
CA ILE A 39 10.15 -1.36 -13.97
C ILE A 39 9.54 -1.05 -12.60
N ARG A 40 8.90 -2.03 -11.98
CA ARG A 40 8.16 -1.91 -10.72
C ARG A 40 8.96 -1.32 -9.56
N PRO A 41 10.23 -1.73 -9.31
CA PRO A 41 11.01 -1.13 -8.23
C PRO A 41 11.16 0.39 -8.38
N GLN A 42 11.35 0.88 -9.61
CA GLN A 42 11.48 2.31 -9.89
C GLN A 42 10.14 3.04 -9.69
N GLN A 43 9.02 2.41 -10.09
CA GLN A 43 7.69 2.95 -9.85
C GLN A 43 7.39 3.08 -8.36
N PHE A 44 7.79 2.12 -7.53
CA PHE A 44 7.65 2.22 -6.07
C PHE A 44 8.42 3.40 -5.48
N VAL A 45 9.64 3.65 -5.96
CA VAL A 45 10.42 4.83 -5.54
C VAL A 45 9.69 6.13 -5.89
N GLN A 46 9.13 6.22 -7.11
CA GLN A 46 8.34 7.37 -7.54
C GLN A 46 7.07 7.52 -6.69
N MET A 47 6.30 6.45 -6.52
CA MET A 47 5.06 6.43 -5.73
C MET A 47 5.29 6.89 -4.29
N ARG A 48 6.42 6.55 -3.66
CA ARG A 48 6.77 7.03 -2.31
C ARG A 48 6.81 8.54 -2.17
N ALA A 49 7.09 9.28 -3.25
CA ALA A 49 7.08 10.74 -3.22
C ALA A 49 5.68 11.33 -3.00
N MET A 50 4.61 10.59 -3.31
CA MET A 50 3.21 11.04 -3.22
C MET A 50 2.68 11.01 -1.77
N ARG A 51 3.21 11.86 -0.90
CA ARG A 51 2.96 11.81 0.56
C ARG A 51 1.54 12.20 0.97
N SER A 52 0.80 12.93 0.12
CA SER A 52 -0.58 13.37 0.40
C SER A 52 -1.66 12.34 0.03
N LEU A 53 -1.29 11.13 -0.42
CA LEU A 53 -2.27 10.13 -0.81
C LEU A 53 -3.13 9.66 0.36
N GLU A 54 -4.44 9.75 0.19
CA GLU A 54 -5.48 9.30 1.11
C GLU A 54 -6.18 8.04 0.61
N TYR A 55 -6.24 7.85 -0.71
CA TYR A 55 -6.78 6.69 -1.38
C TYR A 55 -5.77 6.13 -2.38
N ALA A 56 -5.54 4.82 -2.33
CA ALA A 56 -4.79 4.10 -3.37
C ALA A 56 -5.53 2.82 -3.78
N SER A 57 -5.61 2.58 -5.09
CA SER A 57 -6.11 1.34 -5.69
C SER A 57 -5.05 0.78 -6.62
N MET A 58 -4.61 -0.44 -6.35
CA MET A 58 -3.58 -1.14 -7.12
C MET A 58 -4.16 -2.44 -7.68
N THR A 59 -3.99 -2.65 -8.98
CA THR A 59 -4.37 -3.90 -9.65
C THR A 59 -3.14 -4.50 -10.31
N TYR A 60 -2.84 -5.77 -10.06
CA TYR A 60 -1.68 -6.44 -10.64
C TYR A 60 -2.10 -7.32 -11.82
N GLU A 61 -1.66 -6.99 -13.03
CA GLU A 61 -1.86 -7.87 -14.19
C GLU A 61 -0.81 -8.97 -14.23
N GLU A 62 0.43 -8.64 -13.88
CA GLU A 62 1.51 -9.60 -13.69
C GLU A 62 2.15 -9.48 -12.31
N THR A 63 2.45 -10.61 -11.71
CA THR A 63 3.11 -10.70 -10.41
C THR A 63 4.47 -11.37 -10.51
N MET A 64 5.39 -10.87 -9.71
CA MET A 64 6.74 -11.39 -9.51
C MET A 64 6.93 -11.81 -8.06
N GLU A 65 7.90 -12.69 -7.85
CA GLU A 65 8.33 -13.05 -6.52
C GLU A 65 8.80 -11.79 -5.76
N GLY A 66 8.28 -11.59 -4.56
CA GLY A 66 8.64 -10.44 -3.71
C GLY A 66 7.79 -9.17 -3.88
N ASP A 67 6.80 -9.14 -4.77
CA ASP A 67 5.88 -7.99 -4.89
C ASP A 67 5.20 -7.63 -3.57
N GLU A 68 4.70 -8.65 -2.89
CA GLU A 68 4.03 -8.49 -1.61
C GLU A 68 4.97 -7.87 -0.58
N ALA A 69 6.17 -8.44 -0.42
CA ALA A 69 7.19 -7.91 0.47
C ALA A 69 7.55 -6.46 0.11
N MET A 70 7.81 -6.17 -1.17
CA MET A 70 8.17 -4.83 -1.64
C MET A 70 7.09 -3.78 -1.32
N LEU A 71 5.82 -4.11 -1.58
CA LEU A 71 4.68 -3.24 -1.30
C LEU A 71 4.53 -2.99 0.20
N TYR A 72 4.44 -4.05 1.00
CA TYR A 72 4.09 -3.93 2.41
C TYR A 72 5.26 -3.44 3.26
N ASP A 73 6.50 -3.77 2.91
CA ASP A 73 7.67 -3.21 3.59
C ASP A 73 7.78 -1.70 3.33
N ALA A 74 7.40 -1.23 2.14
CA ALA A 74 7.28 0.20 1.86
C ALA A 74 6.17 0.86 2.68
N LEU A 75 4.97 0.26 2.74
CA LEU A 75 3.82 0.82 3.45
C LEU A 75 3.97 0.80 4.98
N CYS A 76 4.69 -0.20 5.51
CA CYS A 76 4.86 -0.46 6.94
C CYS A 76 6.19 0.06 7.52
N SER A 77 7.05 0.66 6.69
CA SER A 77 8.31 1.26 7.13
C SER A 77 8.07 2.22 8.30
N ARG A 78 8.80 2.03 9.41
CA ARG A 78 8.67 2.83 10.63
C ARG A 78 9.17 4.26 10.43
N ASP A 79 10.29 4.40 9.72
CA ASP A 79 11.01 5.67 9.57
C ASP A 79 10.53 6.44 8.34
N GLU A 80 10.20 5.71 7.27
CA GLU A 80 9.73 6.29 6.01
C GLU A 80 8.54 5.50 5.43
N PRO A 81 7.35 5.56 6.08
CA PRO A 81 6.16 4.88 5.59
C PRO A 81 5.71 5.47 4.26
N MET A 82 5.50 4.61 3.27
CA MET A 82 4.87 5.00 2.00
C MET A 82 3.42 5.43 2.26
N TRP A 83 3.05 6.62 1.76
CA TRP A 83 1.70 7.19 1.87
C TRP A 83 1.20 7.27 3.33
N PRO A 84 1.80 8.13 4.17
CA PRO A 84 1.46 8.21 5.59
C PRO A 84 0.01 8.66 5.87
N HIS A 85 -0.63 9.33 4.91
CA HIS A 85 -2.02 9.80 5.01
C HIS A 85 -3.04 8.83 4.41
N LEU A 86 -2.61 7.64 3.94
CA LEU A 86 -3.50 6.65 3.33
C LEU A 86 -4.55 6.21 4.34
N ARG A 87 -5.83 6.30 3.95
CA ARG A 87 -6.99 5.87 4.74
C ARG A 87 -7.76 4.76 4.07
N THR A 88 -7.81 4.76 2.74
CA THR A 88 -8.50 3.73 1.97
C THR A 88 -7.52 3.05 1.04
N PHE A 89 -7.44 1.73 1.12
CA PHE A 89 -6.54 0.96 0.28
C PHE A 89 -7.28 -0.19 -0.41
N GLN A 90 -7.07 -0.29 -1.72
CA GLN A 90 -7.64 -1.33 -2.56
C GLN A 90 -6.51 -2.08 -3.27
N ILE A 91 -6.54 -3.41 -3.20
CA ILE A 91 -5.53 -4.29 -3.79
C ILE A 91 -6.18 -5.46 -4.53
N MET A 92 -5.85 -5.62 -5.81
CA MET A 92 -6.42 -6.66 -6.67
C MET A 92 -5.32 -7.44 -7.38
N SER A 93 -5.58 -8.73 -7.59
CA SER A 93 -4.76 -9.65 -8.37
C SER A 93 -3.30 -9.79 -7.92
N LEU A 94 -2.97 -9.43 -6.66
CA LEU A 94 -1.63 -9.59 -6.10
C LEU A 94 -1.40 -11.07 -5.73
N ARG A 95 -1.12 -11.92 -6.72
CA ARG A 95 -0.82 -13.34 -6.53
C ARG A 95 0.57 -13.56 -5.93
N TYR A 96 0.68 -14.58 -5.07
CA TYR A 96 1.96 -15.08 -4.60
C TYR A 96 2.63 -15.98 -5.64
N ARG A 97 3.93 -15.78 -5.85
CA ARG A 97 4.72 -16.50 -6.87
C ARG A 97 6.04 -17.06 -6.31
N GLY A 98 6.02 -17.64 -5.11
CA GLY A 98 7.20 -18.29 -4.52
C GLY A 98 7.27 -19.80 -4.80
N GLU A 99 8.45 -20.30 -5.17
CA GLU A 99 8.74 -21.74 -5.20
C GLU A 99 8.92 -22.26 -3.76
N GLY A 100 7.90 -22.92 -3.21
CA GLY A 100 7.98 -23.47 -1.86
C GLY A 100 6.71 -23.32 -1.02
N GLY A 101 5.70 -22.62 -1.55
CA GLY A 101 4.29 -22.77 -1.18
C GLY A 101 4.03 -22.77 0.32
N ASN A 102 4.35 -21.67 1.00
CA ASN A 102 3.76 -21.41 2.29
C ASN A 102 3.00 -20.08 2.20
N ASP A 103 1.70 -20.20 1.91
CA ASP A 103 0.72 -19.09 1.96
C ASP A 103 0.69 -18.39 3.34
N ASP A 104 1.33 -18.99 4.35
CA ASP A 104 1.45 -18.50 5.73
C ASP A 104 2.14 -17.12 5.84
N GLU A 105 2.95 -16.72 4.86
CA GLU A 105 3.66 -15.43 4.87
C GLU A 105 2.88 -14.29 4.20
N ARG A 106 1.69 -14.57 3.67
CA ARG A 106 0.87 -13.59 2.93
C ARG A 106 0.01 -12.73 3.85
N ASP A 107 0.66 -12.09 4.83
CA ASP A 107 0.02 -11.33 5.90
C ASP A 107 0.16 -9.81 5.72
N GLY A 108 0.59 -9.33 4.55
CA GLY A 108 1.00 -7.94 4.37
C GLY A 108 -0.05 -6.88 4.73
N LEU A 109 -1.33 -7.10 4.38
CA LEU A 109 -2.42 -6.21 4.82
C LEU A 109 -2.63 -6.24 6.33
N LEU A 110 -2.46 -7.40 6.96
CA LEU A 110 -2.59 -7.51 8.41
C LEU A 110 -1.46 -6.75 9.09
N ARG A 111 -0.22 -6.90 8.61
CA ARG A 111 0.94 -6.11 9.05
C ARG A 111 0.69 -4.61 8.89
N LEU A 112 0.11 -4.18 7.77
CA LEU A 112 -0.25 -2.78 7.54
C LEU A 112 -1.24 -2.26 8.58
N LEU A 113 -2.31 -3.01 8.85
CA LEU A 113 -3.29 -2.62 9.86
C LEU A 113 -2.68 -2.59 11.26
N GLN A 114 -1.83 -3.55 11.61
CA GLN A 114 -1.14 -3.55 12.89
C GLN A 114 -0.22 -2.33 13.02
N ALA A 115 0.59 -2.06 11.99
CA ALA A 115 1.53 -0.94 11.97
C ALA A 115 0.84 0.43 12.08
N ARG A 116 -0.38 0.59 11.54
CA ARG A 116 -1.09 1.89 11.48
C ARG A 116 -2.23 2.06 12.46
N ASN A 117 -2.97 0.99 12.77
CA ASN A 117 -4.16 1.05 13.61
C ASN A 117 -3.90 0.53 15.03
N GLN A 118 -2.84 -0.24 15.24
CA GLN A 118 -2.47 -0.81 16.54
C GLN A 118 -1.10 -0.32 17.00
N ARG A 119 -0.70 0.88 16.54
CA ARG A 119 0.45 1.62 17.09
C ARG A 119 0.06 2.11 18.49
N GLU A 120 -0.18 1.18 19.40
CA GLU A 120 -0.23 1.44 20.83
C GLU A 120 1.12 2.05 21.21
N GLU A 121 1.06 3.11 22.00
CA GLU A 121 2.20 3.86 22.52
C GLU A 121 3.20 2.87 23.12
N ASP A 122 4.29 2.59 22.38
CA ASP A 122 5.40 1.80 22.88
C ASP A 122 5.97 2.56 24.09
N PRO A 123 5.79 2.06 25.33
CA PRO A 123 6.13 2.81 26.54
C PRO A 123 7.64 2.97 26.72
N ASP A 124 8.43 2.22 25.95
CA ASP A 124 9.89 2.29 25.87
C ASP A 124 10.39 2.99 24.59
N ALA A 125 9.50 3.49 23.72
CA ALA A 125 9.92 4.38 22.66
C ALA A 125 10.41 5.68 23.28
N THR A 126 11.73 5.82 23.38
CA THR A 126 12.36 7.13 23.39
C THR A 126 11.68 7.96 22.31
N PRO A 127 11.24 9.19 22.58
CA PRO A 127 10.61 10.04 21.59
C PRO A 127 11.64 10.31 20.51
N ASP A 128 11.66 9.44 19.51
CA ASP A 128 12.47 9.62 18.33
C ASP A 128 11.68 10.62 17.50
N ASP A 129 12.06 11.90 17.67
CA ASP A 129 11.44 13.10 17.10
C ASP A 129 11.36 13.07 15.56
N THR A 130 11.86 12.00 14.93
CA THR A 130 11.90 11.77 13.47
C THR A 130 10.85 10.79 12.95
N ALA A 131 10.12 10.07 13.81
CA ALA A 131 9.15 9.08 13.34
C ALA A 131 7.94 9.75 12.65
N VAL A 132 7.73 9.42 11.38
CA VAL A 132 6.59 9.97 10.61
C VAL A 132 5.27 9.48 11.21
N VAL A 133 4.37 10.44 11.49
CA VAL A 133 3.02 10.15 11.97
C VAL A 133 2.20 9.59 10.81
N THR A 134 1.73 8.35 10.97
CA THR A 134 0.82 7.68 10.03
C THR A 134 -0.62 7.76 10.51
N ILE A 135 -1.56 7.91 9.59
CA ILE A 135 -2.99 7.85 9.89
C ILE A 135 -3.48 6.39 9.84
N PRO A 136 -4.45 6.00 10.69
CA PRO A 136 -5.07 4.67 10.60
C PRO A 136 -5.74 4.42 9.25
N ILE A 137 -5.67 3.18 8.77
CA ILE A 137 -6.46 2.71 7.64
C ILE A 137 -7.91 2.57 8.09
N GLU A 138 -8.80 3.28 7.40
CA GLU A 138 -10.23 3.32 7.68
C GLU A 138 -11.02 2.30 6.84
N SER A 139 -10.54 1.94 5.65
CA SER A 139 -11.25 1.06 4.70
C SER A 139 -10.30 0.23 3.85
N LEU A 140 -10.63 -1.05 3.64
CA LEU A 140 -9.90 -1.97 2.78
C LEU A 140 -10.81 -2.68 1.79
N THR A 141 -10.33 -2.83 0.55
CA THR A 141 -10.96 -3.65 -0.48
C THR A 141 -9.93 -4.59 -1.09
N PHE A 142 -10.21 -5.88 -1.17
CA PHE A 142 -9.29 -6.86 -1.76
C PHE A 142 -10.04 -8.01 -2.44
N ASP A 143 -9.34 -8.79 -3.28
CA ASP A 143 -9.85 -10.04 -3.83
C ASP A 143 -9.22 -11.27 -3.15
N SER A 144 -9.81 -12.44 -3.43
CA SER A 144 -9.33 -13.73 -2.92
C SER A 144 -7.96 -14.14 -3.48
N GLU A 145 -7.49 -13.51 -4.56
CA GLU A 145 -6.15 -13.74 -5.11
C GLU A 145 -5.08 -13.01 -4.32
N SER A 146 -5.39 -11.80 -3.83
CA SER A 146 -4.49 -10.91 -3.10
C SER A 146 -4.38 -11.25 -1.62
N VAL A 147 -5.40 -11.89 -1.04
CA VAL A 147 -5.49 -12.12 0.40
C VAL A 147 -6.01 -13.53 0.69
N PRO A 148 -5.24 -14.35 1.41
CA PRO A 148 -5.72 -15.66 1.84
C PRO A 148 -6.96 -15.56 2.75
N PRO A 149 -7.88 -16.55 2.71
CA PRO A 149 -9.11 -16.51 3.50
C PRO A 149 -8.90 -16.32 5.01
N TRP A 150 -7.85 -16.92 5.57
CA TRP A 150 -7.55 -16.83 7.01
C TRP A 150 -7.06 -15.44 7.42
N ILE A 151 -6.41 -14.69 6.52
CA ILE A 151 -6.09 -13.27 6.73
C ILE A 151 -7.36 -12.42 6.55
N ALA A 152 -8.17 -12.68 5.53
CA ALA A 152 -9.40 -11.94 5.28
C ALA A 152 -10.34 -11.92 6.51
N VAL A 153 -10.43 -13.04 7.24
CA VAL A 153 -11.16 -13.12 8.52
C VAL A 153 -10.57 -12.18 9.57
N GLN A 154 -9.25 -12.12 9.69
CA GLN A 154 -8.57 -11.23 10.65
C GLN A 154 -8.75 -9.76 10.25
N LEU A 155 -8.62 -9.40 8.98
CA LEU A 155 -8.86 -8.04 8.50
C LEU A 155 -10.29 -7.59 8.79
N LYS A 156 -11.28 -8.45 8.54
CA LYS A 156 -12.70 -8.21 8.88
C LYS A 156 -12.90 -8.05 10.39
N SER A 157 -12.15 -8.78 11.23
CA SER A 157 -12.23 -8.62 12.69
C SER A 157 -11.73 -7.25 13.18
N ILE A 158 -10.78 -6.62 12.46
CA ILE A 158 -10.21 -5.32 12.80
C ILE A 158 -11.07 -4.17 12.25
N LEU A 159 -11.51 -4.25 10.99
CA LEU A 159 -12.18 -3.15 10.29
C LEU A 159 -13.72 -3.25 10.24
N GLY A 160 -14.29 -4.41 10.59
CA GLY A 160 -15.73 -4.65 10.55
C GLY A 160 -16.32 -4.46 9.15
N GLU A 161 -17.38 -3.65 9.06
CA GLU A 161 -18.13 -3.39 7.81
C GLU A 161 -17.34 -2.58 6.76
N LYS A 162 -16.16 -2.05 7.12
CA LYS A 162 -15.29 -1.28 6.22
C LYS A 162 -14.24 -2.15 5.51
N CYS A 163 -14.43 -3.46 5.54
CA CYS A 163 -13.56 -4.46 4.94
C CYS A 163 -14.34 -5.22 3.87
N TYR A 164 -13.98 -5.03 2.60
CA TYR A 164 -14.69 -5.56 1.45
C TYR A 164 -13.82 -6.59 0.72
N GLU A 165 -14.37 -7.79 0.54
CA GLU A 165 -13.80 -8.82 -0.31
C GLU A 165 -14.64 -8.88 -1.59
N ILE A 166 -14.00 -8.76 -2.76
CA ILE A 166 -14.68 -8.71 -4.07
C ILE A 166 -14.28 -9.84 -5.01
#